data_AF-A0A100JQ97-F1
#
_entry.id   AF-A0A100JQ97-F1
#
_cell.length_a   1.000
_cell.length_b   1.000
_cell.length_c   1.000
_cell.angle_alpha   90.00
_cell.angle_beta   90.00
_cell.angle_gamma   90.00
#
_symmetry.space_group_name_H-M   'P 1'
#
loop_
_entity.id
_entity.type
_entity.pdbx_description
1 polymer ?
#
loop_
_entity_poly.entity_id
_entity_poly.type
_entity_poly.pdbx_seq_one_letter_code
_entity_poly.pdbx_strand_id
1 'polypeptide(L)'
;MSRCRLRAAVLTAGAALLPLIALAAAPEATAASVTTWDKVAKCESGGNWSINTGNGYYGGLQFSAATWRAYGGERYAAYAHQATKREQILVGEKVLASQGESAWPICGPRAGLGNDHAQPYATSPHDFTGDGRDDLASVGADGVLRVYGNEGVGKYDTVELGGGWSPMNKVAAADFNADGKGDLVAVNKDSGALFLYLGKGDGHFNAAVQIGQGWQNMSSVVAGDFTGDGKADIVAVDADSNLQLYSGTGTDVNHTKQIGQGWSGMTNLAAGDVNGDGRADIVAMNKTTGDIHLYKGDSSGVTSAGVIGTNFNAMNRLTVADINDDGKADVVTTHATSGDLYLYTSSGTDLTSAGIIGHGWNTIQNLI
;
A
#
# COMPACT_ATOMS: atom_id res chain seq x y z
N MET A 1 -6.26 -27.86 -81.90
CA MET A 1 -6.05 -26.39 -82.02
C MET A 1 -7.29 -25.68 -81.49
N SER A 2 -7.21 -25.03 -80.33
CA SER A 2 -8.12 -23.93 -79.97
C SER A 2 -7.48 -23.13 -78.85
N ARG A 3 -7.21 -21.86 -79.16
CA ARG A 3 -6.45 -20.92 -78.36
C ARG A 3 -7.33 -20.32 -77.26
N CYS A 4 -6.70 -20.23 -76.10
CA CYS A 4 -7.13 -19.58 -74.87
C CYS A 4 -7.52 -18.11 -75.10
N ARG A 5 -8.67 -17.68 -74.55
CA ARG A 5 -9.01 -16.28 -74.31
C ARG A 5 -9.30 -16.10 -72.82
N LEU A 6 -8.35 -15.49 -72.12
CA LEU A 6 -8.48 -15.01 -70.74
C LEU A 6 -9.59 -13.94 -70.68
N ARG A 7 -10.59 -14.12 -69.82
CA ARG A 7 -11.47 -13.05 -69.35
C ARG A 7 -11.11 -12.75 -67.90
N ALA A 8 -10.62 -11.53 -67.67
CA ALA A 8 -10.38 -11.00 -66.34
C ALA A 8 -11.72 -10.86 -65.59
N ALA A 9 -11.84 -11.51 -64.44
CA ALA A 9 -12.93 -11.30 -63.49
C ALA A 9 -12.41 -10.36 -62.40
N VAL A 10 -13.04 -9.19 -62.29
CA VAL A 10 -12.83 -8.22 -61.22
C VAL A 10 -13.45 -8.80 -59.94
N LEU A 11 -12.62 -9.11 -58.95
CA LEU A 11 -13.04 -9.45 -57.59
C LEU A 11 -13.23 -8.14 -56.81
N THR A 12 -14.47 -7.76 -56.57
CA THR A 12 -14.81 -6.72 -55.59
C THR A 12 -14.58 -7.26 -54.19
N ALA A 13 -13.53 -6.79 -53.52
CA ALA A 13 -13.28 -7.04 -52.11
C ALA A 13 -14.35 -6.31 -51.27
N GLY A 14 -15.27 -7.05 -50.66
CA GLY A 14 -16.18 -6.53 -49.66
C GLY A 14 -15.42 -6.29 -48.35
N ALA A 15 -15.27 -5.03 -47.96
CA ALA A 15 -14.77 -4.67 -46.64
C ALA A 15 -15.85 -4.96 -45.60
N ALA A 16 -15.65 -6.00 -44.79
CA ALA A 16 -16.44 -6.24 -43.60
C ALA A 16 -16.05 -5.21 -42.53
N LEU A 17 -16.90 -4.20 -42.33
CA LEU A 17 -16.83 -3.30 -41.18
C LEU A 17 -17.20 -4.08 -39.92
N LEU A 18 -16.19 -4.51 -39.16
CA LEU A 18 -16.39 -4.95 -37.78
C LEU A 18 -16.85 -3.74 -36.96
N PRO A 19 -17.91 -3.87 -36.14
CA PRO A 19 -18.28 -2.80 -35.22
C PRO A 19 -17.14 -2.66 -34.20
N LEU A 20 -16.52 -1.48 -34.15
CA LEU A 20 -15.73 -1.07 -33.00
C LEU A 20 -16.67 -1.08 -31.79
N ILE A 21 -16.59 -2.14 -30.99
CA ILE A 21 -17.08 -2.11 -29.62
C ILE A 21 -16.13 -1.15 -28.92
N ALA A 22 -16.60 0.07 -28.67
CA ALA A 22 -15.92 0.97 -27.75
C ALA A 22 -15.76 0.22 -26.43
N LEU A 23 -14.52 -0.06 -26.03
CA LEU A 23 -14.22 -0.37 -24.65
C LEU A 23 -14.78 0.79 -23.83
N ALA A 24 -15.86 0.57 -23.10
CA ALA A 24 -16.24 1.48 -22.04
C ALA A 24 -15.04 1.53 -21.11
N ALA A 25 -14.40 2.70 -21.01
CA ALA A 25 -13.45 2.95 -19.95
C ALA A 25 -14.14 2.58 -18.63
N ALA A 26 -13.44 1.85 -17.76
CA ALA A 26 -13.91 1.70 -16.39
C ALA A 26 -14.24 3.11 -15.85
N PRO A 27 -15.33 3.31 -15.09
CA PRO A 27 -15.57 4.60 -14.47
C PRO A 27 -14.31 4.99 -13.71
N GLU A 28 -13.70 6.11 -14.07
CA GLU A 28 -12.54 6.63 -13.36
C GLU A 28 -12.93 6.79 -11.89
N ALA A 29 -12.07 6.33 -10.99
CA ALA A 29 -12.29 6.51 -9.56
C ALA A 29 -12.50 7.99 -9.26
N THR A 30 -13.66 8.35 -8.70
CA THR A 30 -13.98 9.73 -8.31
C THR A 30 -13.31 10.03 -6.98
N ALA A 31 -11.99 10.26 -7.02
CA ALA A 31 -11.19 10.67 -5.87
C ALA A 31 -10.70 12.10 -6.06
N ALA A 32 -10.57 12.93 -5.01
CA ALA A 32 -10.09 14.29 -5.16
C ALA A 32 -8.89 14.60 -4.24
N SER A 33 -7.96 15.43 -4.70
CA SER A 33 -6.78 15.78 -3.90
C SER A 33 -7.17 16.45 -2.57
N VAL A 34 -6.33 16.32 -1.54
CA VAL A 34 -6.50 17.05 -0.26
C VAL A 34 -6.64 18.55 -0.49
N THR A 35 -5.97 19.10 -1.51
CA THR A 35 -6.07 20.51 -1.89
C THR A 35 -7.48 20.87 -2.37
N THR A 36 -8.14 19.99 -3.12
CA THR A 36 -9.53 20.17 -3.54
C THR A 36 -10.49 20.06 -2.36
N TRP A 37 -10.28 19.12 -1.44
CA TRP A 37 -11.04 19.06 -0.20
C TRP A 37 -10.85 20.28 0.70
N ASP A 38 -9.66 20.85 0.76
CA ASP A 38 -9.41 22.11 1.46
C ASP A 38 -10.23 23.26 0.87
N LYS A 39 -10.43 23.31 -0.46
CA LYS A 39 -11.30 24.30 -1.10
C LYS A 39 -12.77 24.07 -0.73
N VAL A 40 -13.22 22.81 -0.72
CA VAL A 40 -14.58 22.46 -0.27
C VAL A 40 -14.78 22.92 1.18
N ALA A 41 -13.89 22.52 2.09
CA ALA A 41 -13.96 22.93 3.49
C ALA A 41 -13.85 24.44 3.67
N LYS A 42 -13.02 25.12 2.86
CA LYS A 42 -12.93 26.59 2.88
C LYS A 42 -14.25 27.25 2.53
N CYS A 43 -15.00 26.68 1.59
CA CYS A 43 -16.30 27.16 1.17
C CYS A 43 -17.41 26.82 2.18
N GLU A 44 -17.42 25.59 2.71
CA GLU A 44 -18.45 25.06 3.60
C GLU A 44 -18.34 25.59 5.04
N SER A 45 -17.14 25.66 5.58
CA SER A 45 -16.89 25.97 7.01
C SER A 45 -15.88 27.09 7.25
N GLY A 46 -15.46 27.79 6.19
CA GLY A 46 -14.34 28.75 6.28
C GLY A 46 -12.97 28.07 6.47
N GLY A 47 -12.91 26.74 6.36
CA GLY A 47 -11.72 25.91 6.55
C GLY A 47 -11.55 25.40 7.98
N ASN A 48 -12.58 25.54 8.83
CA ASN A 48 -12.54 25.05 10.20
C ASN A 48 -13.03 23.60 10.28
N TRP A 49 -12.08 22.66 10.31
CA TRP A 49 -12.35 21.22 10.35
C TRP A 49 -13.01 20.75 11.65
N SER A 50 -12.95 21.53 12.73
CA SER A 50 -13.57 21.19 14.02
C SER A 50 -14.84 21.99 14.29
N ILE A 51 -15.43 22.62 13.26
CA ILE A 51 -16.60 23.49 13.44
C ILE A 51 -17.83 22.71 13.88
N ASN A 52 -18.54 23.26 14.88
CA ASN A 52 -19.87 22.83 15.29
C ASN A 52 -20.63 24.07 15.77
N THR A 53 -21.43 24.67 14.90
CA THR A 53 -22.20 25.89 15.19
C THR A 53 -23.59 25.59 15.76
N GLY A 54 -23.96 24.31 15.88
CA GLY A 54 -25.32 23.89 16.23
C GLY A 54 -26.32 23.98 15.05
N ASN A 55 -25.85 24.14 13.81
CA ASN A 55 -26.68 24.18 12.60
C ASN A 55 -27.11 22.78 12.08
N GLY A 56 -26.74 21.71 12.79
CA GLY A 56 -27.02 20.32 12.38
C GLY A 56 -25.99 19.70 11.43
N TYR A 57 -24.95 20.45 11.07
CA TYR A 57 -23.82 20.00 10.26
C TYR A 57 -22.51 20.10 11.04
N TYR A 58 -21.60 19.17 10.76
CA TYR A 58 -20.40 18.97 11.58
C TYR A 58 -19.14 18.96 10.72
N GLY A 59 -18.10 19.59 11.24
CA GLY A 59 -16.75 19.52 10.69
C GLY A 59 -16.56 20.34 9.41
N GLY A 60 -15.37 20.21 8.83
CA GLY A 60 -14.90 21.04 7.72
C GLY A 60 -15.78 20.93 6.48
N LEU A 61 -16.24 19.71 6.20
CA LEU A 61 -17.09 19.38 5.05
C LEU A 61 -18.59 19.48 5.34
N GLN A 62 -18.97 19.95 6.54
CA GLN A 62 -20.37 20.12 6.93
C GLN A 62 -21.20 18.84 6.72
N PHE A 63 -20.78 17.72 7.29
CA PHE A 63 -21.57 16.48 7.24
C PHE A 63 -22.80 16.57 8.13
N SER A 64 -23.94 16.03 7.67
CA SER A 64 -25.03 15.68 8.58
C SER A 64 -24.65 14.45 9.42
N ALA A 65 -25.19 14.31 10.63
CA ALA A 65 -24.96 13.11 11.46
C ALA A 65 -25.40 11.81 10.75
N ALA A 66 -26.45 11.88 9.93
CA ALA A 66 -26.95 10.72 9.18
C ALA A 66 -25.97 10.32 8.06
N THR A 67 -25.47 11.27 7.28
CA THR A 67 -24.47 11.01 6.23
C THR A 67 -23.17 10.48 6.85
N TRP A 68 -22.70 11.12 7.93
CA TRP A 68 -21.50 10.68 8.64
C TRP A 68 -21.58 9.21 9.04
N ARG A 69 -22.68 8.81 9.67
CA ARG A 69 -22.94 7.40 10.04
C ARG A 69 -23.06 6.50 8.83
N ALA A 70 -23.83 6.90 7.82
CA ALA A 70 -24.11 6.08 6.63
C ALA A 70 -22.85 5.72 5.83
N TYR A 71 -21.84 6.59 5.86
CA TYR A 71 -20.56 6.40 5.17
C TYR A 71 -19.43 5.96 6.11
N GLY A 72 -19.77 5.46 7.30
CA GLY A 72 -18.84 4.78 8.21
C GLY A 72 -18.01 5.70 9.10
N GLY A 73 -18.31 7.00 9.19
CA GLY A 73 -17.55 7.95 9.99
C GLY A 73 -17.57 7.68 11.50
N GLU A 74 -18.55 6.91 12.01
CA GLU A 74 -18.61 6.52 13.43
C GLU A 74 -17.44 5.63 13.88
N ARG A 75 -16.66 5.04 12.95
CA ARG A 75 -15.40 4.37 13.31
C ARG A 75 -14.36 5.35 13.88
N TYR A 76 -14.39 6.60 13.41
CA TYR A 76 -13.42 7.63 13.80
C TYR A 76 -13.94 8.47 14.97
N ALA A 77 -15.19 8.92 14.88
CA ALA A 77 -15.83 9.69 15.96
C ALA A 77 -17.35 9.68 15.83
N ALA A 78 -18.05 9.97 16.93
CA ALA A 78 -19.51 10.07 16.92
C ALA A 78 -20.04 11.14 15.93
N TYR A 79 -19.27 12.21 15.71
CA TYR A 79 -19.60 13.28 14.75
C TYR A 79 -18.35 13.80 14.03
N ALA A 80 -18.50 14.26 12.79
CA ALA A 80 -17.39 14.70 11.94
C ALA A 80 -16.47 15.77 12.59
N HIS A 81 -17.01 16.73 13.34
CA HIS A 81 -16.22 17.80 13.98
C HIS A 81 -15.25 17.31 15.08
N GLN A 82 -15.42 16.06 15.53
CA GLN A 82 -14.54 15.39 16.50
C GLN A 82 -13.48 14.53 15.81
N ALA A 83 -13.64 14.28 14.51
CA ALA A 83 -12.72 13.54 13.68
C ALA A 83 -11.67 14.47 13.06
N THR A 84 -10.51 13.92 12.72
CA THR A 84 -9.44 14.67 12.05
C THR A 84 -9.85 15.11 10.64
N LYS A 85 -9.13 16.08 10.06
CA LYS A 85 -9.31 16.48 8.66
C LYS A 85 -9.26 15.27 7.72
N ARG A 86 -8.30 14.37 7.96
CA ARG A 86 -8.07 13.16 7.17
C ARG A 86 -9.29 12.24 7.19
N GLU A 87 -9.77 11.91 8.38
CA GLU A 87 -10.96 11.08 8.58
C GLU A 87 -12.20 11.67 7.91
N GLN A 88 -12.36 13.00 7.97
CA GLN A 88 -13.44 13.68 7.26
C GLN A 88 -13.30 13.58 5.74
N ILE A 89 -12.09 13.72 5.19
CA ILE A 89 -11.82 13.56 3.77
C ILE A 89 -12.10 12.14 3.31
N LEU A 90 -11.66 11.12 4.06
CA LEU A 90 -11.91 9.70 3.73
C LEU A 90 -13.40 9.36 3.66
N VAL A 91 -14.19 9.88 4.62
CA VAL A 91 -15.66 9.76 4.56
C VAL A 91 -16.21 10.57 3.37
N GLY A 92 -15.61 11.73 3.10
CA GLY A 92 -15.95 12.59 1.96
C GLY A 92 -15.77 11.89 0.62
N GLU A 93 -14.68 11.15 0.44
CA GLU A 93 -14.43 10.35 -0.75
C GLU A 93 -15.49 9.28 -0.99
N LYS A 94 -15.91 8.59 0.08
CA LYS A 94 -16.99 7.59 -0.03
C LYS A 94 -18.32 8.23 -0.45
N VAL A 95 -18.60 9.44 0.05
CA VAL A 95 -19.77 10.23 -0.36
C VAL A 95 -19.63 10.68 -1.82
N LEU A 96 -18.45 11.18 -2.22
CA LEU A 96 -18.16 11.59 -3.60
C LEU A 96 -18.33 10.42 -4.58
N ALA A 97 -17.81 9.24 -4.26
CA ALA A 97 -17.99 8.02 -5.04
C ALA A 97 -19.45 7.59 -5.20
N SER A 98 -20.28 7.83 -4.18
CA SER A 98 -21.68 7.42 -4.19
C SER A 98 -22.63 8.45 -4.78
N GLN A 99 -22.36 9.75 -4.62
CA GLN A 99 -23.29 10.84 -4.91
C GLN A 99 -22.73 11.87 -5.90
N GLY A 100 -21.46 11.73 -6.29
CA GLY A 100 -20.73 12.74 -7.05
C GLY A 100 -20.55 14.04 -6.27
N GLU A 101 -20.03 15.06 -6.96
CA GLU A 101 -19.81 16.38 -6.37
C GLU A 101 -21.10 17.07 -5.89
N SER A 102 -22.26 16.56 -6.30
CA SER A 102 -23.58 17.06 -5.91
C SER A 102 -23.90 16.90 -4.42
N ALA A 103 -23.16 16.05 -3.70
CA ALA A 103 -23.23 15.99 -2.24
C ALA A 103 -22.84 17.32 -1.57
N TRP A 104 -22.04 18.15 -2.27
CA TRP A 104 -21.74 19.54 -1.92
C TRP A 104 -22.20 20.47 -3.06
N PRO A 105 -23.52 20.76 -3.19
CA PRO A 105 -24.10 21.32 -4.41
C PRO A 105 -23.49 22.65 -4.86
N ILE A 106 -22.97 23.46 -3.93
CA ILE A 106 -22.37 24.76 -4.21
C ILE A 106 -20.84 24.65 -4.16
N CYS A 107 -20.30 24.07 -3.08
CA CYS A 107 -18.87 24.08 -2.84
C CYS A 107 -18.11 23.01 -3.61
N GLY A 108 -18.73 21.87 -3.96
CA GLY A 108 -18.15 20.82 -4.78
C GLY A 108 -17.77 21.32 -6.17
N PRO A 109 -18.72 21.81 -7.00
CA PRO A 109 -18.41 22.38 -8.30
C PRO A 109 -17.43 23.57 -8.25
N ARG A 110 -17.53 24.40 -7.20
CA ARG A 110 -16.63 25.56 -7.00
C ARG A 110 -15.20 25.15 -6.68
N ALA A 111 -15.02 24.04 -5.97
CA ALA A 111 -13.70 23.47 -5.67
C ALA A 111 -13.10 22.71 -6.86
N GLY A 112 -13.93 22.33 -7.84
CA GLY A 112 -13.58 21.43 -8.94
C GLY A 112 -13.65 19.96 -8.54
N LEU A 113 -14.46 19.63 -7.53
CA LEU A 113 -14.49 18.31 -6.90
C LEU A 113 -14.80 17.17 -7.88
N GLY A 114 -15.73 17.37 -8.83
CA GLY A 114 -16.07 16.34 -9.81
C GLY A 114 -15.06 16.17 -10.95
N ASN A 115 -14.09 17.07 -11.09
CA ASN A 115 -13.06 17.03 -12.15
C ASN A 115 -11.66 16.71 -11.62
N ASP A 116 -11.50 16.68 -10.29
CA ASP A 116 -10.29 16.20 -9.66
C ASP A 116 -10.43 14.68 -9.52
N HIS A 117 -9.45 13.95 -10.03
CA HIS A 117 -9.35 12.48 -9.99
C HIS A 117 -8.09 12.03 -9.24
N ALA A 118 -7.43 12.96 -8.54
CA ALA A 118 -6.26 12.65 -7.73
C ALA A 118 -6.70 12.00 -6.42
N GLN A 119 -6.07 10.89 -6.03
CA GLN A 119 -6.28 10.32 -4.70
C GLN A 119 -5.82 11.32 -3.63
N PRO A 120 -6.62 11.58 -2.58
CA PRO A 120 -6.26 12.54 -1.53
C PRO A 120 -5.04 12.08 -0.73
N TYR A 121 -4.96 10.78 -0.50
CA TYR A 121 -3.87 10.10 0.18
C TYR A 121 -3.32 9.08 -0.81
N ALA A 122 -2.00 8.99 -0.94
CA ALA A 122 -1.39 7.96 -1.77
C ALA A 122 -1.89 6.59 -1.30
N THR A 123 -2.10 5.65 -2.23
CA THR A 123 -2.36 4.25 -1.90
C THR A 123 -1.20 3.76 -1.06
N SER A 124 -1.46 3.46 0.19
CA SER A 124 -0.42 3.05 1.11
C SER A 124 -0.36 1.52 1.09
N PRO A 125 0.80 0.93 0.73
CA PRO A 125 0.92 -0.51 0.51
C PRO A 125 0.59 -1.34 1.76
N HIS A 126 0.52 -0.69 2.93
CA HIS A 126 0.22 -1.32 4.21
C HIS A 126 -1.14 -0.88 4.80
N ASP A 127 -2.06 -0.24 4.07
CA ASP A 127 -3.42 0.09 4.57
C ASP A 127 -4.35 -1.14 4.59
N PHE A 128 -4.24 -1.97 5.63
CA PHE A 128 -5.08 -3.17 5.77
C PHE A 128 -6.52 -2.83 6.16
N THR A 129 -6.76 -1.69 6.80
CA THR A 129 -8.07 -1.29 7.35
C THR A 129 -8.87 -0.33 6.46
N GLY A 130 -8.35 0.02 5.29
CA GLY A 130 -9.01 0.87 4.30
C GLY A 130 -9.30 2.28 4.82
N ASP A 131 -8.49 2.77 5.75
CA ASP A 131 -8.57 4.15 6.27
C ASP A 131 -7.49 5.07 5.73
N GLY A 132 -6.75 4.60 4.73
CA GLY A 132 -5.73 5.29 4.00
C GLY A 132 -4.42 5.46 4.76
N ARG A 133 -4.30 5.03 6.03
CA ARG A 133 -3.03 5.09 6.78
C ARG A 133 -2.28 3.79 6.57
N ASP A 134 -0.95 3.84 6.58
CA ASP A 134 -0.19 2.60 6.69
C ASP A 134 -0.42 1.99 8.07
N ASP A 135 -0.79 0.72 8.07
CA ASP A 135 -0.96 -0.14 9.23
C ASP A 135 0.27 -1.03 9.42
N LEU A 136 0.32 -1.74 10.54
CA LEU A 136 1.30 -2.80 10.75
C LEU A 136 0.61 -4.16 10.77
N ALA A 137 1.36 -5.22 10.49
CA ALA A 137 0.94 -6.58 10.73
C ALA A 137 2.04 -7.40 11.41
N SER A 138 1.64 -8.49 12.05
CA SER A 138 2.61 -9.44 12.61
C SER A 138 2.09 -10.86 12.50
N VAL A 139 3.03 -11.79 12.35
CA VAL A 139 2.74 -13.18 12.67
C VAL A 139 3.38 -13.48 14.01
N GLY A 140 2.57 -13.89 14.98
CA GLY A 140 3.02 -14.29 16.30
C GLY A 140 3.75 -15.65 16.29
N ALA A 141 4.59 -15.92 17.30
CA ALA A 141 5.16 -17.25 17.53
C ALA A 141 4.07 -18.30 17.86
N ASP A 142 2.88 -17.84 18.28
CA ASP A 142 1.66 -18.63 18.41
C ASP A 142 1.05 -19.02 17.05
N GLY A 143 1.61 -18.54 15.93
CA GLY A 143 1.13 -18.81 14.59
C GLY A 143 -0.13 -18.04 14.21
N VAL A 144 -0.42 -16.95 14.90
CA VAL A 144 -1.58 -16.08 14.64
C VAL A 144 -1.14 -14.84 13.86
N LEU A 145 -1.84 -14.52 12.78
CA LEU A 145 -1.70 -13.25 12.08
C LEU A 145 -2.54 -12.17 12.79
N ARG A 146 -1.92 -11.01 12.99
CA ARG A 146 -2.55 -9.82 13.57
C ARG A 146 -2.32 -8.63 12.67
N VAL A 147 -3.37 -7.83 12.48
CA VAL A 147 -3.31 -6.50 11.85
C VAL A 147 -3.47 -5.45 12.95
N TYR A 148 -2.67 -4.40 12.88
CA TYR A 148 -2.62 -3.28 13.82
C TYR A 148 -2.94 -2.00 13.05
N GLY A 149 -4.22 -1.68 12.95
CA GLY A 149 -4.75 -0.48 12.31
C GLY A 149 -4.21 0.77 12.98
N ASN A 150 -3.54 1.66 12.23
CA ASN A 150 -2.86 2.82 12.78
C ASN A 150 -3.85 3.95 13.11
N GLU A 151 -4.13 4.15 14.40
CA GLU A 151 -5.00 5.22 14.92
C GLU A 151 -4.19 6.46 15.35
N GLY A 152 -2.95 6.57 14.85
CA GLY A 152 -1.94 7.54 15.20
C GLY A 152 -0.76 6.91 15.95
N VAL A 153 0.41 7.55 15.87
CA VAL A 153 1.70 7.04 16.37
C VAL A 153 1.58 6.36 17.76
N GLY A 154 1.81 5.04 17.77
CA GLY A 154 1.80 4.20 18.97
C GLY A 154 0.41 3.81 19.49
N LYS A 155 -0.65 4.03 18.72
CA LYS A 155 -2.02 3.59 19.00
C LYS A 155 -2.51 2.74 17.85
N TYR A 156 -2.95 1.53 18.17
CA TYR A 156 -3.42 0.58 17.18
C TYR A 156 -4.76 -0.02 17.56
N ASP A 157 -5.67 -0.12 16.59
CA ASP A 157 -6.78 -1.07 16.69
C ASP A 157 -6.32 -2.44 16.18
N THR A 158 -6.58 -3.51 16.91
CA THR A 158 -6.00 -4.83 16.61
C THR A 158 -7.05 -5.82 16.15
N VAL A 159 -6.84 -6.38 14.96
CA VAL A 159 -7.65 -7.48 14.42
C VAL A 159 -6.83 -8.77 14.47
N GLU A 160 -7.33 -9.78 15.18
CA GLU A 160 -6.75 -11.12 15.17
C GLU A 160 -7.43 -12.00 14.11
N LEU A 161 -6.65 -12.47 13.13
CA LEU A 161 -7.17 -13.21 11.96
C LEU A 161 -7.15 -14.73 12.13
N GLY A 162 -6.61 -15.21 13.25
CA GLY A 162 -6.56 -16.62 13.63
C GLY A 162 -5.25 -17.34 13.28
N GLY A 163 -5.20 -18.63 13.63
CA GLY A 163 -4.00 -19.47 13.54
C GLY A 163 -3.72 -20.03 12.14
N GLY A 164 -2.65 -20.83 12.03
CA GLY A 164 -2.24 -21.49 10.77
C GLY A 164 -1.10 -20.79 10.04
N TRP A 165 -0.57 -19.70 10.61
CA TRP A 165 0.53 -18.92 10.03
C TRP A 165 1.91 -19.38 10.47
N SER A 166 2.04 -20.37 11.36
CA SER A 166 3.34 -20.91 11.79
C SER A 166 4.25 -21.37 10.63
N PRO A 167 3.75 -21.98 9.53
CA PRO A 167 4.59 -22.32 8.39
C PRO A 167 5.03 -21.11 7.54
N MET A 168 4.40 -19.94 7.70
CA MET A 168 4.65 -18.75 6.89
C MET A 168 5.82 -17.95 7.48
N ASN A 169 7.01 -18.10 6.90
CA ASN A 169 8.25 -17.56 7.47
C ASN A 169 8.85 -16.38 6.70
N LYS A 170 8.25 -16.01 5.57
CA LYS A 170 8.52 -14.78 4.85
C LYS A 170 7.17 -14.22 4.45
N VAL A 171 6.85 -13.04 4.97
CA VAL A 171 5.58 -12.35 4.73
C VAL A 171 5.94 -10.93 4.36
N ALA A 172 5.34 -10.42 3.28
CA ALA A 172 5.50 -9.05 2.84
C ALA A 172 4.12 -8.50 2.50
N ALA A 173 3.98 -7.19 2.65
CA ALA A 173 2.76 -6.47 2.35
C ALA A 173 3.00 -5.49 1.20
N ALA A 174 1.97 -5.31 0.39
CA ALA A 174 1.85 -4.27 -0.61
C ALA A 174 0.43 -4.27 -1.19
N ASP A 175 0.07 -3.27 -2.00
CA ASP A 175 -1.16 -3.27 -2.80
C ASP A 175 -0.90 -3.95 -4.15
N PHE A 176 -1.19 -5.25 -4.26
CA PHE A 176 -0.90 -6.03 -5.47
C PHE A 176 -1.87 -5.77 -6.59
N ASN A 177 -3.13 -5.45 -6.28
CA ASN A 177 -4.20 -5.31 -7.26
C ASN A 177 -4.56 -3.85 -7.58
N ALA A 178 -3.87 -2.89 -6.97
CA ALA A 178 -4.07 -1.44 -7.11
C ALA A 178 -5.47 -0.98 -6.67
N ASP A 179 -6.06 -1.65 -5.68
CA ASP A 179 -7.39 -1.30 -5.13
C ASP A 179 -7.32 -0.36 -3.92
N GLY A 180 -6.12 0.03 -3.51
CA GLY A 180 -5.83 0.94 -2.41
C GLY A 180 -5.87 0.26 -1.04
N LYS A 181 -5.84 -1.07 -0.97
CA LYS A 181 -5.82 -1.82 0.28
C LYS A 181 -4.53 -2.65 0.36
N GLY A 182 -4.00 -2.76 1.58
CA GLY A 182 -2.87 -3.62 1.86
C GLY A 182 -3.24 -5.10 1.63
N ASP A 183 -2.46 -5.77 0.78
CA ASP A 183 -2.49 -7.21 0.60
C ASP A 183 -1.28 -7.85 1.28
N LEU A 184 -1.27 -9.19 1.38
CA LEU A 184 -0.12 -9.95 1.83
C LEU A 184 0.31 -10.99 0.81
N VAL A 185 1.63 -11.17 0.70
CA VAL A 185 2.21 -12.41 0.19
C VAL A 185 2.92 -13.15 1.29
N ALA A 186 2.79 -14.48 1.30
CA ALA A 186 3.40 -15.33 2.31
C ALA A 186 4.01 -16.60 1.69
N VAL A 187 5.22 -16.93 2.10
CA VAL A 187 5.91 -18.17 1.70
C VAL A 187 5.74 -19.22 2.77
N ASN A 188 5.20 -20.37 2.38
CA ASN A 188 5.17 -21.56 3.22
C ASN A 188 6.53 -22.25 3.18
N LYS A 189 7.22 -22.30 4.32
CA LYS A 189 8.59 -22.83 4.43
C LYS A 189 8.73 -24.32 4.15
N ASP A 190 7.66 -25.08 4.34
CA ASP A 190 7.68 -26.54 4.26
C ASP A 190 7.34 -27.02 2.85
N SER A 191 6.34 -26.41 2.22
CA SER A 191 5.88 -26.76 0.86
C SER A 191 6.57 -25.95 -0.24
N GLY A 192 7.06 -24.75 0.05
CA GLY A 192 7.59 -23.83 -0.96
C GLY A 192 6.53 -23.05 -1.73
N ALA A 193 5.26 -23.18 -1.37
CA ALA A 193 4.19 -22.41 -1.99
C ALA A 193 4.30 -20.91 -1.61
N LEU A 194 4.11 -20.04 -2.61
CA LEU A 194 3.88 -18.61 -2.42
C LEU A 194 2.37 -18.36 -2.53
N PHE A 195 1.80 -17.75 -1.50
CA PHE A 195 0.39 -17.40 -1.44
C PHE A 195 0.21 -15.89 -1.49
N LEU A 196 -0.83 -15.44 -2.20
CA LEU A 196 -1.35 -14.08 -2.20
C LEU A 196 -2.66 -14.03 -1.42
N TYR A 197 -2.80 -13.03 -0.57
CA TYR A 197 -3.96 -12.74 0.27
C TYR A 197 -4.43 -11.31 -0.03
N LEU A 198 -5.45 -11.16 -0.86
CA LEU A 198 -5.99 -9.84 -1.18
C LEU A 198 -6.73 -9.25 0.02
N GLY A 199 -6.44 -8.02 0.39
CA GLY A 199 -7.06 -7.25 1.45
C GLY A 199 -8.53 -6.97 1.19
N LYS A 200 -9.31 -6.86 2.26
CA LYS A 200 -10.71 -6.42 2.20
C LYS A 200 -10.87 -4.95 2.56
N GLY A 201 -9.86 -4.35 3.21
CA GLY A 201 -9.91 -2.97 3.71
C GLY A 201 -10.73 -2.84 5.00
N ASP A 202 -10.80 -3.91 5.78
CA ASP A 202 -11.46 -3.97 7.09
C ASP A 202 -10.59 -4.74 8.11
N GLY A 203 -9.28 -4.80 7.85
CA GLY A 203 -8.31 -5.59 8.62
C GLY A 203 -8.33 -7.08 8.29
N HIS A 204 -9.17 -7.55 7.36
CA HIS A 204 -9.24 -8.95 6.95
C HIS A 204 -8.78 -9.16 5.50
N PHE A 205 -8.52 -10.42 5.17
CA PHE A 205 -8.10 -10.85 3.83
C PHE A 205 -9.12 -11.81 3.19
N ASN A 206 -9.06 -11.89 1.87
CA ASN A 206 -9.72 -12.92 1.07
C ASN A 206 -9.04 -14.29 1.25
N ALA A 207 -9.66 -15.32 0.67
CA ALA A 207 -9.05 -16.64 0.65
C ALA A 207 -7.71 -16.61 -0.12
N ALA A 208 -6.71 -17.31 0.42
CA ALA A 208 -5.38 -17.37 -0.17
C ALA A 208 -5.42 -17.99 -1.58
N VAL A 209 -4.68 -17.39 -2.51
CA VAL A 209 -4.44 -17.93 -3.85
C VAL A 209 -2.96 -18.30 -3.94
N GLN A 210 -2.66 -19.53 -4.37
CA GLN A 210 -1.28 -19.91 -4.64
C GLN A 210 -0.83 -19.30 -5.97
N ILE A 211 0.19 -18.46 -5.93
CA ILE A 211 0.76 -17.73 -7.08
C ILE A 211 2.20 -18.16 -7.39
N GLY A 212 2.73 -19.14 -6.68
CA GLY A 212 4.08 -19.64 -6.93
C GLY A 212 4.43 -20.91 -6.19
N GLN A 213 5.55 -21.51 -6.60
CA GLN A 213 6.09 -22.74 -6.03
C GLN A 213 7.63 -22.68 -6.03
N GLY A 214 8.28 -23.25 -5.02
CA GLY A 214 9.75 -23.28 -4.90
C GLY A 214 10.36 -22.08 -4.16
N TRP A 215 9.56 -21.28 -3.47
CA TRP A 215 9.98 -20.04 -2.82
C TRP A 215 10.65 -20.23 -1.45
N GLN A 216 10.63 -21.45 -0.89
CA GLN A 216 11.20 -21.75 0.43
C GLN A 216 12.70 -21.44 0.52
N ASN A 217 13.42 -21.54 -0.60
CA ASN A 217 14.86 -21.33 -0.68
C ASN A 217 15.26 -19.85 -0.77
N MET A 218 14.31 -18.93 -0.99
CA MET A 218 14.60 -17.50 -0.96
C MET A 218 14.96 -17.10 0.47
N SER A 219 16.02 -16.31 0.63
CA SER A 219 16.45 -15.84 1.96
C SER A 219 15.64 -14.65 2.46
N SER A 220 15.05 -13.88 1.54
CA SER A 220 14.15 -12.76 1.82
C SER A 220 13.14 -12.59 0.69
N VAL A 221 11.95 -12.07 1.02
CA VAL A 221 10.88 -11.69 0.10
C VAL A 221 10.31 -10.37 0.63
N VAL A 222 10.28 -9.35 -0.22
CA VAL A 222 9.66 -8.03 0.04
C VAL A 222 8.76 -7.67 -1.14
N ALA A 223 7.83 -6.75 -0.95
CA ALA A 223 6.86 -6.36 -1.97
C ALA A 223 6.70 -4.84 -2.05
N GLY A 224 6.39 -4.34 -3.24
CA GLY A 224 6.21 -2.92 -3.53
C GLY A 224 6.23 -2.66 -5.04
N ASP A 225 5.76 -1.50 -5.48
CA ASP A 225 5.77 -1.12 -6.90
C ASP A 225 7.17 -0.66 -7.33
N PHE A 226 8.00 -1.61 -7.77
CA PHE A 226 9.36 -1.36 -8.26
C PHE A 226 9.36 -0.98 -9.74
N THR A 227 8.37 -1.43 -10.51
CA THR A 227 8.23 -1.12 -11.94
C THR A 227 7.61 0.26 -12.19
N GLY A 228 6.85 0.79 -11.24
CA GLY A 228 6.10 2.04 -11.33
C GLY A 228 4.84 1.92 -12.19
N ASP A 229 4.24 0.74 -12.24
CA ASP A 229 3.01 0.48 -13.01
C ASP A 229 1.73 0.56 -12.16
N GLY A 230 1.87 0.87 -10.88
CA GLY A 230 0.80 1.01 -9.90
C GLY A 230 0.41 -0.30 -9.22
N LYS A 231 1.04 -1.44 -9.56
CA LYS A 231 0.79 -2.73 -8.92
C LYS A 231 2.03 -3.18 -8.17
N ALA A 232 1.84 -3.83 -7.03
CA ALA A 232 2.98 -4.36 -6.31
C ALA A 232 3.69 -5.49 -7.08
N ASP A 233 5.01 -5.40 -7.10
CA ASP A 233 5.92 -6.45 -7.51
C ASP A 233 6.46 -7.20 -6.27
N ILE A 234 7.14 -8.32 -6.51
CA ILE A 234 7.92 -9.01 -5.47
C ILE A 234 9.40 -8.90 -5.79
N VAL A 235 10.19 -8.57 -4.78
CA VAL A 235 11.65 -8.72 -4.82
C VAL A 235 12.08 -9.80 -3.85
N ALA A 236 12.92 -10.73 -4.31
CA ALA A 236 13.42 -11.82 -3.49
C ALA A 236 14.93 -12.00 -3.63
N VAL A 237 15.57 -12.48 -2.57
CA VAL A 237 16.99 -12.85 -2.58
C VAL A 237 17.12 -14.35 -2.75
N ASP A 238 17.64 -14.78 -3.90
CA ASP A 238 17.82 -16.19 -4.24
C ASP A 238 19.01 -16.85 -3.52
N ALA A 239 19.14 -18.17 -3.71
CA ALA A 239 20.20 -18.97 -3.08
C ALA A 239 21.61 -18.60 -3.56
N ASP A 240 21.73 -17.97 -4.73
CA ASP A 240 22.97 -17.50 -5.33
C ASP A 240 23.30 -16.06 -4.89
N SER A 241 22.54 -15.52 -3.93
CA SER A 241 22.68 -14.14 -3.41
C SER A 241 22.31 -13.05 -4.42
N ASN A 242 21.52 -13.38 -5.44
CA ASN A 242 21.01 -12.39 -6.39
C ASN A 242 19.68 -11.83 -5.92
N LEU A 243 19.46 -10.56 -6.23
CA LEU A 243 18.18 -9.89 -6.04
C LEU A 243 17.37 -10.05 -7.33
N GLN A 244 16.26 -10.78 -7.24
CA GLN A 244 15.38 -11.08 -8.36
C GLN A 244 14.09 -10.27 -8.22
N LEU A 245 13.70 -9.57 -9.27
CA LEU A 245 12.41 -8.88 -9.40
C LEU A 245 11.41 -9.81 -10.09
N TYR A 246 10.21 -9.89 -9.53
CA TYR A 246 9.07 -10.61 -10.06
C TYR A 246 7.94 -9.59 -10.25
N SER A 247 7.68 -9.20 -11.49
CA SER A 247 6.71 -8.15 -11.77
C SER A 247 5.28 -8.60 -11.44
N GLY A 248 4.52 -7.74 -10.78
CA GLY A 248 3.12 -7.95 -10.45
C GLY A 248 2.22 -7.91 -11.67
N THR A 249 1.11 -8.64 -11.61
CA THR A 249 0.05 -8.57 -12.63
C THR A 249 -1.28 -8.08 -12.08
N GLY A 250 -1.41 -7.96 -10.76
CA GLY A 250 -2.68 -7.71 -10.06
C GLY A 250 -3.13 -8.89 -9.21
N THR A 251 -2.90 -10.11 -9.71
CA THR A 251 -3.41 -11.34 -9.08
C THR A 251 -2.39 -12.48 -9.10
N ASP A 252 -1.21 -12.23 -9.65
CA ASP A 252 -0.13 -13.18 -9.85
C ASP A 252 1.18 -12.41 -10.09
N VAL A 253 2.32 -13.10 -10.15
CA VAL A 253 3.64 -12.54 -10.46
C VAL A 253 4.29 -13.23 -11.66
N ASN A 254 5.01 -12.45 -12.47
CA ASN A 254 5.85 -12.95 -13.54
C ASN A 254 7.30 -12.98 -13.08
N HIS A 255 8.02 -14.07 -13.35
CA HIS A 255 9.45 -14.13 -13.04
C HIS A 255 10.29 -13.50 -14.15
N THR A 256 10.73 -12.25 -14.00
CA THR A 256 11.83 -11.74 -14.85
C THR A 256 12.56 -10.55 -14.24
N LYS A 257 13.90 -10.67 -14.24
CA LYS A 257 14.95 -9.65 -14.09
C LYS A 257 15.70 -9.76 -12.77
N GLN A 258 16.96 -10.13 -12.87
CA GLN A 258 17.94 -9.91 -11.81
C GLN A 258 18.24 -8.40 -11.74
N ILE A 259 18.05 -7.82 -10.56
CA ILE A 259 18.23 -6.38 -10.28
C ILE A 259 19.38 -6.12 -9.29
N GLY A 260 20.06 -7.17 -8.82
CA GLY A 260 21.22 -7.03 -7.92
C GLY A 260 21.94 -8.35 -7.67
N GLN A 261 23.09 -8.26 -6.99
CA GLN A 261 23.94 -9.40 -6.61
C GLN A 261 24.64 -9.13 -5.27
N GLY A 262 25.01 -10.19 -4.55
CA GLY A 262 25.74 -10.08 -3.27
C GLY A 262 24.87 -9.80 -2.04
N TRP A 263 23.57 -10.07 -2.12
CA TRP A 263 22.60 -9.69 -1.08
C TRP A 263 22.63 -10.57 0.18
N SER A 264 23.39 -11.67 0.18
CA SER A 264 23.57 -12.52 1.37
C SER A 264 24.24 -11.81 2.55
N GLY A 265 24.90 -10.66 2.33
CA GLY A 265 25.42 -9.80 3.40
C GLY A 265 24.35 -8.99 4.14
N MET A 266 23.12 -8.93 3.61
CA MET A 266 22.01 -8.18 4.17
C MET A 266 20.98 -9.08 4.86
N THR A 267 20.23 -8.51 5.80
CA THR A 267 19.12 -9.12 6.54
C THR A 267 18.00 -8.10 6.75
N ASN A 268 16.83 -8.55 7.20
CA ASN A 268 15.70 -7.68 7.58
C ASN A 268 15.37 -6.67 6.47
N LEU A 269 15.19 -7.17 5.26
CA LEU A 269 14.77 -6.33 4.14
C LEU A 269 13.30 -5.96 4.32
N ALA A 270 12.96 -4.72 3.98
CA ALA A 270 11.59 -4.24 3.82
C ALA A 270 11.52 -3.31 2.62
N ALA A 271 10.32 -3.09 2.08
CA ALA A 271 10.12 -2.27 0.89
C ALA A 271 8.97 -1.28 1.07
N GLY A 272 9.16 -0.08 0.53
CA GLY A 272 8.25 1.07 0.67
C GLY A 272 8.91 2.33 0.11
N ASP A 273 8.14 3.38 -0.13
CA ASP A 273 8.65 4.66 -0.66
C ASP A 273 9.32 5.50 0.43
N VAL A 274 10.54 5.10 0.81
CA VAL A 274 11.28 5.71 1.93
C VAL A 274 11.81 7.10 1.58
N ASN A 275 12.00 7.37 0.29
CA ASN A 275 12.55 8.63 -0.21
C ASN A 275 11.47 9.64 -0.67
N GLY A 276 10.23 9.19 -0.93
CA GLY A 276 9.09 10.00 -1.34
C GLY A 276 9.05 10.31 -2.83
N ASP A 277 9.62 9.45 -3.69
CA ASP A 277 9.63 9.63 -5.15
C ASP A 277 8.51 8.87 -5.88
N GLY A 278 7.65 8.18 -5.13
CA GLY A 278 6.52 7.41 -5.64
C GLY A 278 6.89 6.03 -6.17
N ARG A 279 8.11 5.54 -5.94
CA ARG A 279 8.52 4.16 -6.25
C ARG A 279 8.88 3.42 -4.97
N ALA A 280 8.73 2.09 -4.98
CA ALA A 280 9.20 1.29 -3.87
C ALA A 280 10.73 1.30 -3.80
N ASP A 281 11.25 1.62 -2.62
CA ASP A 281 12.65 1.43 -2.24
C ASP A 281 12.83 0.12 -1.46
N ILE A 282 14.07 -0.29 -1.24
CA ILE A 282 14.42 -1.36 -0.29
C ILE A 282 15.27 -0.76 0.83
N VAL A 283 14.85 -1.00 2.06
CA VAL A 283 15.68 -0.83 3.25
C VAL A 283 16.21 -2.20 3.67
N ALA A 284 17.50 -2.29 3.95
CA ALA A 284 18.15 -3.54 4.34
C ALA A 284 19.18 -3.30 5.44
N MET A 285 19.26 -4.24 6.39
CA MET A 285 20.24 -4.18 7.47
C MET A 285 21.50 -4.98 7.10
N ASN A 286 22.67 -4.37 7.27
CA ASN A 286 23.95 -5.07 7.15
C ASN A 286 24.13 -6.05 8.31
N LYS A 287 24.33 -7.34 8.00
CA LYS A 287 24.48 -8.39 9.02
C LYS A 287 25.68 -8.21 9.95
N THR A 288 26.72 -7.52 9.49
CA THR A 288 27.98 -7.38 10.23
C THR A 288 28.02 -6.11 11.07
N THR A 289 27.60 -4.98 10.48
CA THR A 289 27.68 -3.67 11.14
C THR A 289 26.39 -3.26 11.84
N GLY A 290 25.26 -3.88 11.47
CA GLY A 290 23.94 -3.46 11.89
C GLY A 290 23.54 -2.10 11.33
N ASP A 291 24.21 -1.62 10.29
CA ASP A 291 23.81 -0.38 9.62
C ASP A 291 22.61 -0.62 8.70
N ILE A 292 21.74 0.36 8.61
CA ILE A 292 20.59 0.37 7.71
C ILE A 292 21.00 1.04 6.40
N HIS A 293 20.88 0.30 5.31
CA HIS A 293 21.16 0.76 3.96
C HIS A 293 19.85 1.01 3.20
N LEU A 294 19.84 2.07 2.38
CA LEU A 294 18.77 2.38 1.44
C LEU A 294 19.20 2.02 0.02
N TYR A 295 18.31 1.35 -0.70
CA TYR A 295 18.42 1.06 -2.12
C TYR A 295 17.18 1.63 -2.82
N LYS A 296 17.35 2.73 -3.56
CA LYS A 296 16.24 3.47 -4.14
C LYS A 296 15.69 2.77 -5.37
N GLY A 297 14.37 2.73 -5.50
CA GLY A 297 13.69 2.24 -6.70
C GLY A 297 14.03 3.09 -7.92
N ASP A 298 14.30 2.44 -9.05
CA ASP A 298 14.49 3.14 -10.32
C ASP A 298 14.21 2.23 -11.53
N SER A 299 14.42 2.73 -12.74
CA SER A 299 14.17 1.97 -13.99
C SER A 299 15.04 0.71 -14.14
N SER A 300 16.14 0.61 -13.38
CA SER A 300 17.00 -0.58 -13.32
C SER A 300 16.49 -1.62 -12.30
N GLY A 301 15.57 -1.26 -11.42
CA GLY A 301 15.09 -2.04 -10.29
C GLY A 301 15.40 -1.28 -9.01
N VAL A 302 16.66 -1.34 -8.56
CA VAL A 302 17.14 -0.56 -7.41
C VAL A 302 18.58 -0.09 -7.57
N THR A 303 18.94 1.06 -6.97
CA THR A 303 20.31 1.56 -6.84
C THR A 303 20.67 1.93 -5.40
N SER A 304 21.88 1.61 -4.97
CA SER A 304 22.36 1.92 -3.61
C SER A 304 22.42 3.44 -3.38
N ALA A 305 21.70 3.93 -2.38
CA ALA A 305 21.79 5.30 -1.87
C ALA A 305 22.71 5.44 -0.65
N GLY A 306 23.15 4.32 -0.06
CA GLY A 306 24.12 4.30 1.04
C GLY A 306 23.50 4.00 2.40
N VAL A 307 24.23 4.32 3.46
CA VAL A 307 23.79 4.11 4.84
C VAL A 307 22.90 5.28 5.28
N ILE A 308 21.71 4.96 5.78
CA ILE A 308 20.73 5.93 6.30
C ILE A 308 20.50 5.79 7.81
N GLY A 309 21.14 4.82 8.46
CA GLY A 309 21.04 4.62 9.90
C GLY A 309 22.19 3.75 10.41
N THR A 310 22.72 4.07 11.59
CA THR A 310 23.81 3.33 12.23
C THR A 310 23.41 2.83 13.61
N ASN A 311 24.11 1.82 14.13
CA ASN A 311 23.90 1.25 15.46
C ASN A 311 22.58 0.47 15.65
N PHE A 312 22.04 -0.18 14.63
CA PHE A 312 20.83 -1.01 14.75
C PHE A 312 21.11 -2.47 15.15
N ASN A 313 22.33 -2.79 15.62
CA ASN A 313 22.74 -4.16 16.03
C ASN A 313 21.85 -4.80 17.10
N ALA A 314 21.15 -4.00 17.90
CA ALA A 314 20.24 -4.49 18.93
C ALA A 314 18.83 -4.79 18.39
N MET A 315 18.53 -4.40 17.15
CA MET A 315 17.25 -4.64 16.49
C MET A 315 17.26 -5.97 15.73
N ASN A 316 16.15 -6.70 15.73
CA ASN A 316 16.08 -8.02 15.12
C ASN A 316 15.00 -8.17 14.03
N ARG A 317 14.11 -7.19 13.87
CA ARG A 317 13.13 -7.12 12.77
C ARG A 317 13.01 -5.69 12.30
N LEU A 318 12.62 -5.55 11.04
CA LEU A 318 12.45 -4.27 10.36
C LEU A 318 11.27 -4.39 9.40
N THR A 319 10.41 -3.38 9.39
CA THR A 319 9.50 -3.10 8.29
C THR A 319 9.53 -1.60 7.96
N VAL A 320 8.89 -1.20 6.87
CA VAL A 320 8.72 0.21 6.51
C VAL A 320 7.26 0.53 6.21
N ALA A 321 6.83 1.69 6.67
CA ALA A 321 5.45 2.17 6.57
C ALA A 321 5.42 3.68 6.86
N ASP A 322 4.61 4.47 6.18
CA ASP A 322 4.36 5.87 6.52
C ASP A 322 3.45 5.96 7.75
N ILE A 323 4.05 5.73 8.92
CA ILE A 323 3.35 5.71 10.21
C ILE A 323 2.89 7.12 10.62
N ASN A 324 3.55 8.16 10.10
CA ASN A 324 3.35 9.54 10.52
C ASN A 324 2.53 10.40 9.51
N ASP A 325 2.15 9.86 8.36
CA ASP A 325 1.44 10.50 7.25
C ASP A 325 2.21 11.69 6.60
N ASP A 326 3.55 11.62 6.51
CA ASP A 326 4.34 12.66 5.82
C ASP A 326 4.61 12.37 4.33
N GLY A 327 4.12 11.23 3.84
CA GLY A 327 4.30 10.78 2.46
C GLY A 327 5.62 10.05 2.21
N LYS A 328 6.38 9.72 3.26
CA LYS A 328 7.56 8.85 3.18
C LYS A 328 7.39 7.67 4.11
N ALA A 329 7.80 6.50 3.65
CA ALA A 329 7.84 5.33 4.50
C ALA A 329 8.90 5.52 5.61
N ASP A 330 8.46 5.39 6.85
CA ASP A 330 9.31 5.36 8.04
C ASP A 330 9.85 3.95 8.30
N VAL A 331 10.89 3.84 9.11
CA VAL A 331 11.45 2.55 9.52
C VAL A 331 10.93 2.16 10.90
N VAL A 332 10.30 0.99 10.98
CA VAL A 332 9.82 0.40 12.23
C VAL A 332 10.65 -0.83 12.56
N THR A 333 11.17 -0.90 13.79
CA THR A 333 12.01 -2.04 14.22
C THR A 333 11.63 -2.58 15.58
N THR A 334 11.90 -3.87 15.82
CA THR A 334 11.80 -4.45 17.16
C THR A 334 13.17 -4.61 17.79
N HIS A 335 13.28 -4.21 19.05
CA HIS A 335 14.48 -4.43 19.85
C HIS A 335 14.52 -5.87 20.39
N ALA A 336 15.64 -6.56 20.18
CA ALA A 336 15.73 -8.02 20.34
C ALA A 336 15.48 -8.52 21.76
N THR A 337 15.88 -7.75 22.78
CA THR A 337 15.80 -8.19 24.18
C THR A 337 14.59 -7.63 24.92
N SER A 338 14.32 -6.33 24.77
CA SER A 338 13.16 -5.68 25.41
C SER A 338 11.84 -5.98 24.71
N GLY A 339 11.86 -6.26 23.42
CA GLY A 339 10.63 -6.38 22.62
C GLY A 339 9.92 -5.05 22.39
N ASP A 340 10.61 -3.93 22.56
CA ASP A 340 10.05 -2.62 22.22
C ASP A 340 10.03 -2.44 20.72
N LEU A 341 8.94 -1.84 20.23
CA LEU A 341 8.76 -1.42 18.85
C LEU A 341 9.18 0.04 18.74
N TYR A 342 10.17 0.34 17.91
CA TYR A 342 10.70 1.68 17.69
C TYR A 342 10.29 2.21 16.33
N LEU A 343 9.94 3.50 16.29
CA LEU A 343 9.74 4.27 15.06
C LEU A 343 10.97 5.15 14.79
N TYR A 344 11.42 5.14 13.55
CA TYR A 344 12.45 6.01 13.01
C TYR A 344 11.92 6.72 11.76
N THR A 345 11.71 8.02 11.84
CA THR A 345 11.16 8.79 10.73
C THR A 345 12.19 8.99 9.62
N SER A 346 11.77 8.86 8.37
CA SER A 346 12.65 9.00 7.21
C SER A 346 12.67 10.42 6.66
N SER A 347 13.86 10.97 6.45
CA SER A 347 14.04 12.16 5.60
C SER A 347 14.18 11.85 4.11
N GLY A 348 14.29 10.56 3.76
CA GLY A 348 14.69 10.05 2.45
C GLY A 348 16.19 9.87 2.27
N THR A 349 17.00 10.34 3.23
CA THR A 349 18.46 10.16 3.23
C THR A 349 19.04 9.80 4.59
N ASP A 350 18.25 9.88 5.65
CA ASP A 350 18.66 9.64 7.04
C ASP A 350 17.43 9.30 7.89
N LEU A 351 17.66 8.57 9.00
CA LEU A 351 16.66 8.13 9.96
C LEU A 351 16.79 8.87 11.28
N THR A 352 15.68 9.40 11.79
CA THR A 352 15.61 10.05 13.11
C THR A 352 14.70 9.25 14.04
N SER A 353 15.17 8.92 15.24
CA SER A 353 14.32 8.18 16.19
C SER A 353 13.16 9.06 16.68
N ALA A 354 11.92 8.59 16.45
CA ALA A 354 10.70 9.16 17.00
C ALA A 354 10.30 8.52 18.35
N GLY A 355 10.98 7.45 18.75
CA GLY A 355 10.83 6.79 20.04
C GLY A 355 10.12 5.44 19.98
N ILE A 356 9.68 4.97 21.14
CA ILE A 356 8.97 3.69 21.29
C ILE A 356 7.50 3.91 20.95
N ILE A 357 6.98 3.07 20.05
CA ILE A 357 5.59 3.04 19.59
C ILE A 357 4.87 1.75 19.99
N GLY A 358 5.52 0.87 20.76
CA GLY A 358 4.89 -0.35 21.26
C GLY A 358 5.81 -1.16 22.18
N HIS A 359 5.23 -2.04 22.98
CA HIS A 359 5.93 -2.95 23.90
C HIS A 359 5.47 -4.39 23.69
N GLY A 360 6.31 -5.38 24.00
CA GLY A 360 5.93 -6.80 23.96
C GLY A 360 6.00 -7.47 22.57
N TRP A 361 6.68 -6.85 21.62
CA TRP A 361 6.87 -7.34 20.24
C TRP A 361 8.02 -8.35 20.11
N ASN A 362 8.52 -8.91 21.22
CA ASN A 362 9.53 -9.98 21.19
C ASN A 362 8.92 -11.37 20.89
N THR A 363 7.59 -11.51 20.95
CA THR A 363 6.89 -12.79 20.74
C THR A 363 6.45 -13.04 19.30
N ILE A 364 6.66 -12.07 18.39
CA ILE A 364 6.35 -12.25 16.96
C ILE A 364 7.46 -13.01 16.24
N GLN A 365 7.15 -13.64 15.12
CA GLN A 365 8.14 -14.21 14.19
C GLN A 365 8.41 -13.24 13.02
N ASN A 366 7.36 -12.61 12.48
CA ASN A 366 7.45 -11.61 11.42
C ASN A 366 6.83 -10.29 11.91
N LEU A 367 7.50 -9.17 11.60
CA LEU A 367 6.94 -7.83 11.60
C LEU A 367 6.73 -7.47 10.13
N ILE A 368 5.55 -7.00 9.79
CA ILE A 368 5.13 -6.64 8.43
C ILE A 368 4.64 -5.21 8.46
#